data_AF-A0A9Y2ICQ6-F1
#
_entry.id   AF-A0A9Y2ICQ6-F1
#
_cell.length_a   1.000
_cell.length_b   1.000
_cell.length_c   1.000
_cell.angle_alpha   90.00
_cell.angle_beta   90.00
_cell.angle_gamma   90.00
#
_symmetry.space_group_name_H-M   'P 1'
#
loop_
_entity.id
_entity.type
_entity.pdbx_description
1 polymer ?
#
loop_
_entity_poly.entity_id
_entity_poly.type
_entity_poly.pdbx_seq_one_letter_code
_entity_poly.pdbx_strand_id
1 'polypeptide(L)'
;MTIPRPVQVLAATALVAAAAVGLAPAASAGTVYEICATDLYVRNEPAGVIIGTLYSGDHFELSRYSPSGGWAEGYAMGHVNKRGWVQAGWFC
;
A
#
# COMPACT_ATOMS: atom_id res chain seq x y z
N MET A 1 13.20 56.49 -44.51
CA MET A 1 12.33 56.46 -43.32
C MET A 1 12.79 55.29 -42.46
N THR A 2 13.38 55.59 -41.31
CA THR A 2 14.10 54.69 -40.40
C THR A 2 13.14 54.01 -39.43
N ILE A 3 13.28 52.71 -39.17
CA ILE A 3 12.79 52.09 -37.93
C ILE A 3 13.83 51.06 -37.44
N PRO A 4 14.55 51.33 -36.33
CA PRO A 4 15.43 50.34 -35.71
C PRO A 4 14.60 49.37 -34.85
N ARG A 5 14.92 48.07 -34.92
CA ARG A 5 14.31 47.05 -34.05
C ARG A 5 14.98 47.10 -32.66
N PRO A 6 14.21 47.17 -31.57
CA PRO A 6 14.77 47.18 -30.22
C PRO A 6 15.35 45.81 -29.87
N VAL A 7 16.59 45.83 -29.36
CA VAL A 7 17.26 44.67 -28.76
C VAL A 7 16.52 44.33 -27.46
N GLN A 8 15.74 43.25 -27.47
CA GLN A 8 15.10 42.75 -26.25
C GLN A 8 16.10 41.85 -25.50
N VAL A 9 16.64 42.38 -24.40
CA VAL A 9 17.40 41.63 -23.40
C VAL A 9 16.40 40.82 -22.58
N LEU A 10 16.29 39.51 -22.82
CA LEU A 10 15.55 38.62 -21.94
C LEU A 10 16.47 38.10 -20.84
N ALA A 11 16.22 38.57 -19.62
CA ALA A 11 16.83 38.08 -18.39
C ALA A 11 16.49 36.59 -18.18
N ALA A 12 17.52 35.75 -18.13
CA ALA A 12 17.39 34.34 -17.80
C ALA A 12 17.11 34.19 -16.29
N THR A 13 15.86 33.95 -15.94
CA THR A 13 15.47 33.52 -14.59
C THR A 13 15.79 32.03 -14.45
N ALA A 14 16.82 31.71 -13.66
CA ALA A 14 17.16 30.33 -13.36
C ALA A 14 16.08 29.71 -12.46
N LEU A 15 15.30 28.76 -13.00
CA LEU A 15 14.40 27.93 -12.21
C LEU A 15 15.23 26.96 -11.37
N VAL A 16 15.21 27.14 -10.05
CA VAL A 16 15.68 26.12 -9.11
C VAL A 16 14.54 25.12 -8.92
N ALA A 17 14.61 23.99 -9.63
CA ALA A 17 13.70 22.87 -9.42
C ALA A 17 14.06 22.17 -8.11
N ALA A 18 13.33 22.46 -7.03
CA ALA A 18 13.40 21.69 -5.80
C ALA A 18 12.80 20.29 -6.05
N ALA A 19 13.63 19.26 -6.13
CA ALA A 19 13.18 17.89 -6.19
C ALA A 19 12.60 17.50 -4.82
N ALA A 20 11.27 17.51 -4.71
CA ALA A 20 10.58 16.88 -3.59
C ALA A 20 10.78 15.37 -3.70
N VAL A 21 11.75 14.81 -2.98
CA VAL A 21 11.87 13.37 -2.80
C VAL A 21 10.68 12.96 -1.92
N GLY A 22 9.60 12.51 -2.54
CA GLY A 22 8.46 11.97 -1.83
C GLY A 22 8.92 10.81 -0.95
N LEU A 23 8.62 10.87 0.35
CA LEU A 23 8.80 9.73 1.25
C LEU A 23 7.87 8.62 0.75
N ALA A 24 8.41 7.65 0.03
CA ALA A 24 7.69 6.42 -0.25
C ALA A 24 7.33 5.79 1.11
N PRO A 25 6.07 5.35 1.33
CA PRO A 25 5.71 4.69 2.58
C PRO A 25 6.66 3.49 2.77
N ALA A 26 7.23 3.38 3.97
CA ALA A 26 8.09 2.25 4.31
C ALA A 26 7.32 0.95 4.07
N ALA A 27 7.81 0.10 3.16
CA ALA A 27 7.37 -1.27 3.07
C ALA A 27 7.79 -1.95 4.37
N SER A 28 6.83 -2.13 5.29
CA SER A 28 7.03 -3.04 6.41
C SER A 28 6.89 -4.43 5.81
N ALA A 29 8.02 -5.11 5.62
CA ALA A 29 8.02 -6.54 5.30
C ALA A 29 7.50 -7.26 6.54
N GLY A 30 6.18 -7.46 6.59
CA GLY A 30 5.54 -8.26 7.62
C GLY A 30 6.00 -9.70 7.53
N THR A 31 5.74 -10.48 8.58
CA THR A 31 5.95 -11.93 8.49
C THR A 31 4.90 -12.51 7.54
N VAL A 32 5.35 -13.21 6.51
CA VAL A 32 4.46 -13.90 5.57
C VAL A 32 4.12 -15.27 6.14
N TYR A 33 2.83 -15.54 6.27
CA TYR A 33 2.27 -16.81 6.73
C TYR A 33 1.54 -17.50 5.60
N GLU A 34 1.53 -18.84 5.61
CA GLU A 34 0.67 -19.62 4.71
C GLU A 34 -0.70 -19.78 5.35
N ILE A 35 -1.77 -19.76 4.54
CA ILE A 35 -3.12 -19.97 5.03
C ILE A 35 -3.40 -21.48 5.14
N CYS A 36 -3.70 -21.91 6.37
CA CYS A 36 -4.07 -23.29 6.71
C CYS A 36 -5.60 -23.53 6.62
N ALA A 37 -6.41 -22.48 6.63
CA ALA A 37 -7.86 -22.59 6.51
C ALA A 37 -8.28 -22.92 5.07
N THR A 38 -9.36 -23.69 4.91
CA THR A 38 -9.99 -23.92 3.61
C THR A 38 -10.50 -22.61 3.01
N ASP A 39 -11.21 -21.82 3.82
CA ASP A 39 -11.74 -20.51 3.45
C ASP A 39 -11.47 -19.52 4.59
N LEU A 40 -10.74 -18.44 4.30
CA LEU A 40 -10.45 -17.37 5.24
C LEU A 40 -10.90 -16.03 4.67
N TYR A 41 -11.89 -15.41 5.32
CA TYR A 41 -12.46 -14.16 4.84
C TYR A 41 -11.58 -12.96 5.18
N VAL A 42 -11.20 -12.22 4.13
CA VAL A 42 -10.54 -10.92 4.23
C VAL A 42 -11.62 -9.85 4.37
N ARG A 43 -11.48 -8.98 5.36
CA ARG A 43 -12.43 -7.92 5.70
C ARG A 43 -11.78 -6.54 5.63
N ASN A 44 -12.60 -5.50 5.43
CA ASN A 44 -12.12 -4.10 5.42
C ASN A 44 -11.66 -3.63 6.81
N GLU A 45 -12.27 -4.14 7.86
CA GLU A 45 -11.99 -3.86 9.27
C GLU A 45 -12.30 -5.10 10.13
N PRO A 46 -11.86 -5.16 11.41
CA PRO A 46 -12.19 -6.26 12.30
C PRO A 46 -13.70 -6.50 12.37
N ALA A 47 -14.15 -7.71 12.05
CA ALA A 47 -15.58 -8.08 11.95
C ALA A 47 -16.43 -7.26 10.96
N GLY A 48 -15.81 -6.49 10.05
CA GLY A 48 -16.49 -5.69 9.05
C GLY A 48 -16.96 -6.46 7.82
N VAL A 49 -17.14 -5.75 6.70
CA VAL A 49 -17.59 -6.37 5.44
C VAL A 49 -16.51 -7.28 4.84
N ILE A 50 -16.93 -8.40 4.27
CA ILE A 50 -16.05 -9.30 3.54
C ILE A 50 -15.70 -8.65 2.20
N ILE A 51 -14.40 -8.50 1.97
CA ILE A 51 -13.85 -7.92 0.74
C ILE A 51 -13.13 -8.98 -0.11
N GLY A 52 -12.86 -10.17 0.42
CA GLY A 52 -12.23 -11.25 -0.32
C GLY A 52 -12.16 -12.53 0.48
N THR A 53 -11.67 -13.59 -0.15
CA THR A 53 -11.48 -14.90 0.47
C THR A 53 -10.10 -15.41 0.08
N LEU A 54 -9.32 -15.79 1.09
CA LEU A 54 -8.08 -16.54 0.94
C LEU A 54 -8.39 -18.01 1.12
N TYR A 55 -7.67 -18.84 0.39
CA TYR A 55 -7.81 -20.30 0.44
C TYR A 55 -6.54 -20.95 0.98
N SER A 56 -6.62 -22.25 1.26
CA SER A 56 -5.46 -23.03 1.66
C SER A 56 -4.31 -22.89 0.65
N GLY A 57 -3.12 -22.59 1.15
CA GLY A 57 -1.92 -22.34 0.34
C GLY A 57 -1.75 -20.91 -0.17
N ASP A 58 -2.77 -20.04 -0.02
CA ASP A 58 -2.56 -18.60 -0.17
C ASP A 58 -1.65 -18.08 0.95
N HIS A 59 -1.13 -16.87 0.78
CA HIS A 59 -0.19 -16.26 1.72
C HIS A 59 -0.74 -14.96 2.29
N PHE A 60 -0.42 -14.68 3.55
CA PHE A 60 -0.81 -13.44 4.22
C PHE A 60 0.38 -12.82 4.93
N GLU A 61 0.73 -11.60 4.52
CA GLU A 61 1.76 -10.80 5.17
C GLU A 61 1.18 -10.08 6.37
N LEU A 62 1.47 -10.58 7.56
CA LEU A 62 1.02 -10.00 8.81
C LEU A 62 1.79 -8.70 9.10
N SER A 63 1.06 -7.60 9.21
CA SER A 63 1.60 -6.31 9.64
C SER A 63 1.37 -6.06 11.12
N ARG A 64 0.16 -6.35 11.65
CA ARG A 64 -0.14 -6.21 13.08
C ARG A 64 -1.36 -7.04 13.50
N TYR A 65 -1.51 -7.23 14.81
CA TYR A 65 -2.75 -7.73 15.40
C TYR A 65 -3.65 -6.59 15.88
N SER A 66 -4.96 -6.85 15.92
CA SER A 66 -5.93 -6.00 16.65
C SER A 66 -5.62 -5.96 18.15
N PRO A 67 -6.09 -4.94 18.89
CA PRO A 67 -5.86 -4.85 20.34
C PRO A 67 -6.33 -6.07 21.14
N SER A 68 -7.38 -6.76 20.67
CA SER A 68 -7.90 -7.98 21.28
C SER A 68 -7.18 -9.26 20.84
N GLY A 69 -6.26 -9.19 19.87
CA GLY A 69 -5.58 -10.33 19.29
C GLY A 69 -6.43 -11.21 18.36
N GLY A 70 -7.74 -10.96 18.24
CA GLY A 70 -8.66 -11.79 17.44
C GLY A 70 -8.55 -11.61 15.93
N TRP A 71 -7.91 -10.53 15.48
CA TRP A 71 -7.76 -10.19 14.06
C TRP A 71 -6.31 -9.85 13.71
N ALA A 72 -5.89 -10.26 12.52
CA ALA A 72 -4.62 -9.96 11.91
C ALA A 72 -4.84 -9.00 10.74
N GLU A 73 -4.14 -7.87 10.74
CA GLU A 73 -4.10 -6.93 9.62
C GLU A 73 -2.83 -7.15 8.81
N GLY A 74 -2.97 -7.04 7.49
CA GLY A 74 -1.88 -7.39 6.60
C GLY A 74 -2.25 -7.28 5.13
N TYR A 75 -1.36 -7.82 4.30
CA TYR A 75 -1.56 -7.94 2.86
C TYR A 75 -1.93 -9.38 2.50
N ALA A 76 -3.13 -9.56 1.94
CA ALA A 76 -3.64 -10.84 1.48
C ALA A 76 -3.13 -11.11 0.07
N MET A 77 -2.19 -12.04 -0.07
CA MET A 77 -1.61 -12.45 -1.34
C MET A 77 -2.40 -13.60 -1.96
N GLY A 78 -2.23 -13.82 -3.27
CA GLY A 78 -2.89 -14.93 -3.97
C GLY A 78 -4.16 -14.45 -4.65
N HIS A 79 -5.32 -14.94 -4.20
CA HIS A 79 -6.60 -14.63 -4.86
C HIS A 79 -7.10 -13.21 -4.64
N VAL A 80 -6.67 -12.59 -3.53
CA VAL A 80 -7.24 -11.31 -3.06
C VAL A 80 -6.38 -10.11 -3.47
N ASN A 81 -5.04 -10.22 -3.35
CA ASN A 81 -4.05 -9.18 -3.67
C ASN A 81 -4.41 -7.78 -3.15
N LYS A 82 -4.79 -7.68 -1.87
CA LYS A 82 -5.08 -6.39 -1.22
C LYS A 82 -4.91 -6.46 0.29
N ARG A 83 -4.83 -5.28 0.90
CA ARG A 83 -4.80 -5.16 2.36
C ARG A 83 -6.18 -5.40 2.97
N GLY A 84 -6.18 -6.01 4.15
CA GLY A 84 -7.39 -6.23 4.92
C GLY A 84 -7.11 -6.92 6.25
N TRP A 85 -8.19 -7.36 6.87
CA TRP A 85 -8.20 -8.04 8.15
C TRP A 85 -8.69 -9.47 7.99
N VAL A 86 -7.96 -10.42 8.56
CA VAL A 86 -8.37 -11.82 8.64
C VAL A 86 -8.47 -12.24 10.11
N GLN A 87 -9.25 -13.28 10.38
CA GLN A 87 -9.32 -13.82 11.73
C GLN A 87 -7.96 -14.43 12.10
N ALA A 88 -7.47 -14.13 13.30
CA ALA A 88 -6.18 -14.66 13.75
C ALA A 88 -6.27 -16.17 14.06
N GLY A 89 -5.16 -16.89 13.90
CA GLY A 89 -5.04 -18.31 14.25
C GLY A 89 -5.30 -19.31 13.11
N TRP A 90 -5.46 -18.83 11.87
CA TRP A 90 -5.65 -19.66 10.68
C TRP A 90 -4.40 -19.76 9.80
N PHE A 91 -3.26 -19.40 10.37
CA PHE A 91 -1.95 -19.41 9.74
C PHE A 91 -1.23 -20.72 10.04
N CYS A 92 -0.52 -21.23 9.03
CA CYS A 92 0.68 -22.02 9.20
C CYS A 92 1.88 -21.05 9.20
#